data_AF-A0A0N5BEX7-F1
#
_entry.id   AF-A0A0N5BEX7-F1
#
_cell.length_a   1.000
_cell.length_b   1.000
_cell.length_c   1.000
_cell.angle_alpha   90.00
_cell.angle_beta   90.00
_cell.angle_gamma   90.00
#
_symmetry.space_group_name_H-M   'P 1'
#
loop_
_entity.id
_entity.type
_entity.pdbx_description
1 polymer ?
#
loop_
_entity_poly.entity_id
_entity_poly.type
_entity_poly.pdbx_seq_one_letter_code
_entity_poly.pdbx_strand_id
1 'polypeptide(L)'
;MFLKLYWLGTALALMPFIIQLQGEHHRRFFPDLPENITNTTFPFNLNTGTTSDIVLVKCPYSEYKHNSGNDSFQINGGLDDSWINELKFQNKALIWTLSMRKSSNQVLHNCGTFRTKSVGSSDKEKDWIYNVIWNVTSQQQTTVSPAHMGFALSIVQQKCEYASTNILVVSKDKESSVPIQVDPNNIKKPYAKQMFYLFIKPNEEDTDTIKKPCIIMKGYHNCPIINLLDYSGNAITSEIKKISIEDLKGQIKNIEVNLIVDGKKDFYRYEEISLSRMRYMKNGPEVIEDSTISITSSFVINGFDLVKLVYNCW
;
A
#
# COMPACT_ATOMS: atom_id res chain seq x y z
N MET A 1 -52.53 -36.48 26.93
CA MET A 1 -51.19 -37.14 26.93
C MET A 1 -50.43 -36.95 25.61
N PHE A 2 -51.12 -36.94 24.46
CA PHE A 2 -50.50 -36.77 23.13
C PHE A 2 -49.82 -35.42 22.86
N LEU A 3 -50.31 -34.32 23.43
CA LEU A 3 -49.71 -33.00 23.23
C LEU A 3 -48.26 -32.95 23.76
N LYS A 4 -48.00 -33.53 24.93
CA LYS A 4 -46.65 -33.56 25.53
C LYS A 4 -45.65 -34.39 24.72
N LEU A 5 -46.11 -35.45 24.05
CA LEU A 5 -45.28 -36.26 23.14
C LEU A 5 -44.96 -35.52 21.84
N TYR A 6 -45.88 -34.70 21.33
CA TYR A 6 -45.64 -33.88 20.14
C TYR A 6 -44.56 -32.80 20.38
N TRP A 7 -44.58 -32.14 21.54
CA TRP A 7 -43.55 -31.16 21.94
C TRP A 7 -42.17 -31.79 22.17
N LEU A 8 -42.12 -33.04 22.65
CA LEU A 8 -40.87 -33.80 22.77
C LEU A 8 -40.33 -34.19 21.39
N GLY A 9 -41.20 -34.61 20.48
CA GLY A 9 -40.83 -34.94 19.10
C GLY A 9 -40.28 -33.73 18.34
N THR A 10 -40.90 -32.55 18.47
CA THR A 10 -40.40 -31.32 17.84
C THR A 10 -39.11 -30.82 18.48
N ALA A 11 -38.95 -30.91 19.80
CA ALA A 11 -37.69 -30.57 20.47
C ALA A 11 -36.53 -31.48 20.06
N LEU A 12 -36.77 -32.79 19.93
CA LEU A 12 -35.77 -33.75 19.42
C LEU A 12 -35.46 -33.55 17.94
N ALA A 13 -36.44 -33.18 17.10
CA ALA A 13 -36.22 -32.88 15.69
C ALA A 13 -35.43 -31.57 15.47
N LEU A 14 -35.46 -30.63 16.44
CA LEU A 14 -34.71 -29.37 16.40
C LEU A 14 -33.31 -29.46 17.01
N MET A 15 -33.01 -30.46 17.85
CA MET A 15 -31.66 -30.66 18.39
C MET A 15 -30.56 -30.79 17.31
N PRO A 16 -30.75 -31.54 16.21
CA PRO A 16 -29.76 -31.61 15.14
C PRO A 16 -29.45 -30.25 14.50
N PHE A 17 -30.44 -29.37 14.36
CA PHE A 17 -30.27 -28.02 13.80
C PHE A 17 -29.43 -27.13 14.71
N ILE A 18 -29.58 -27.23 16.04
CA ILE A 18 -28.77 -26.46 17.00
C ILE A 18 -27.31 -26.93 16.98
N ILE A 19 -27.07 -28.24 16.79
CA ILE A 19 -25.74 -28.82 16.72
C ILE A 19 -25.07 -28.49 15.36
N GLN A 20 -25.83 -28.47 14.26
CA GLN A 20 -25.31 -28.06 12.94
C GLN A 20 -24.89 -26.58 12.91
N LEU A 21 -25.62 -25.69 13.59
CA LEU A 21 -25.26 -24.26 13.69
C LEU A 21 -23.86 -24.03 14.32
N GLN A 22 -23.38 -24.93 15.18
CA GLN A 22 -22.07 -24.78 15.82
C GLN A 22 -20.89 -25.23 14.94
N GLY A 23 -21.13 -26.08 13.93
CA GLY A 23 -20.08 -26.66 13.07
C GLY A 23 -19.85 -25.93 11.74
N GLU A 24 -20.68 -24.97 11.35
CA GLU A 24 -20.59 -24.31 10.03
C GLU A 24 -19.67 -23.08 9.96
N HIS A 25 -19.11 -22.63 11.09
CA HIS A 25 -18.39 -21.34 11.13
C HIS A 25 -17.03 -21.37 10.42
N HIS A 26 -16.26 -22.45 10.46
CA HIS A 26 -14.95 -22.48 9.81
C HIS A 26 -15.03 -22.55 8.28
N ARG A 27 -15.86 -23.45 7.71
CA ARG A 27 -15.93 -23.71 6.25
C ARG A 27 -16.43 -22.49 5.49
N ARG A 28 -17.31 -21.72 6.12
CA ARG A 28 -17.87 -20.51 5.51
C ARG A 28 -16.78 -19.49 5.19
N PHE A 29 -15.84 -19.29 6.11
CA PHE A 29 -14.90 -18.16 6.04
C PHE A 29 -13.51 -18.53 5.53
N PHE A 30 -13.03 -19.72 5.88
CA PHE A 30 -11.69 -20.23 5.54
C PHE A 30 -11.76 -21.69 5.07
N PRO A 31 -12.36 -21.96 3.90
CA PRO A 31 -12.51 -23.32 3.38
C PRO A 31 -11.17 -24.01 3.06
N ASP A 32 -10.12 -23.23 2.78
CA ASP A 32 -8.78 -23.73 2.43
C ASP A 32 -7.98 -24.21 3.65
N LEU A 33 -8.40 -23.85 4.86
CA LEU A 33 -7.73 -24.26 6.09
C LEU A 33 -8.27 -25.58 6.61
N PRO A 34 -7.41 -26.44 7.17
CA PRO A 34 -7.88 -27.67 7.80
C PRO A 34 -8.79 -27.35 8.97
N GLU A 35 -9.85 -28.13 9.12
CA GLU A 35 -10.79 -28.03 10.24
C GLU A 35 -10.08 -28.17 11.59
N ASN A 36 -9.06 -29.02 11.70
CA ASN A 36 -8.28 -29.13 12.93
C ASN A 36 -6.97 -28.32 12.83
N ILE A 37 -6.90 -27.24 13.61
CA ILE A 37 -5.67 -26.47 13.79
C ILE A 37 -4.73 -27.23 14.74
N THR A 38 -3.58 -27.64 14.21
CA THR A 38 -2.52 -28.34 14.93
C THR A 38 -1.26 -27.48 15.05
N ASN A 39 -0.23 -27.98 15.72
CA ASN A 39 1.06 -27.26 15.84
C ASN A 39 1.77 -27.01 14.50
N THR A 40 1.40 -27.75 13.45
CA THR A 40 2.05 -27.67 12.13
C THR A 40 1.18 -26.97 11.09
N THR A 41 -0.02 -26.52 11.45
CA THR A 41 -0.93 -25.84 10.52
C THR A 41 -0.39 -24.49 10.07
N PHE A 42 0.25 -23.75 10.99
CA PHE A 42 0.82 -22.43 10.70
C PHE A 42 2.35 -22.47 10.75
N PRO A 43 3.04 -21.65 9.92
CA PRO A 43 2.46 -20.71 8.97
C PRO A 43 1.84 -21.40 7.75
N PHE A 44 0.67 -20.92 7.32
CA PHE A 44 -0.03 -21.46 6.15
C PHE A 44 0.41 -20.71 4.88
N ASN A 45 0.85 -21.44 3.86
CA ASN A 45 1.37 -20.82 2.63
C ASN A 45 0.22 -20.30 1.76
N LEU A 46 0.27 -19.02 1.42
CA LEU A 46 -0.63 -18.39 0.47
C LEU A 46 0.18 -17.89 -0.73
N ASN A 47 -0.01 -18.54 -1.89
CA ASN A 47 0.67 -18.14 -3.12
C ASN A 47 -0.14 -17.06 -3.85
N THR A 48 0.51 -15.97 -4.23
CA THR A 48 -0.09 -14.95 -5.07
C THR A 48 0.65 -14.82 -6.40
N GLY A 49 -0.11 -14.96 -7.48
CA GLY A 49 0.34 -14.80 -8.84
C GLY A 49 0.10 -13.37 -9.33
N THR A 50 0.76 -12.38 -8.75
CA THR A 50 0.61 -10.96 -9.15
C THR A 50 1.94 -10.23 -9.10
N THR A 51 2.15 -9.32 -10.05
CA THR A 51 3.27 -8.37 -10.00
C THR A 51 3.10 -7.28 -8.95
N SER A 52 1.88 -7.07 -8.44
CA SER A 52 1.59 -6.11 -7.38
C SER A 52 2.41 -6.39 -6.14
N ASP A 53 2.98 -5.34 -5.56
CA ASP A 53 3.65 -5.38 -4.27
C ASP A 53 2.68 -5.21 -3.09
N ILE A 54 1.37 -5.08 -3.34
CA ILE A 54 0.32 -5.04 -2.33
C ILE A 54 -0.80 -6.01 -2.68
N VAL A 55 -1.26 -6.78 -1.69
CA VAL A 55 -2.46 -7.63 -1.76
C VAL A 55 -3.30 -7.47 -0.49
N LEU A 56 -4.58 -7.83 -0.58
CA LEU A 56 -5.43 -8.02 0.60
C LEU A 56 -5.38 -9.48 1.03
N VAL A 57 -5.29 -9.72 2.34
CA VAL A 57 -5.30 -11.04 2.98
C VAL A 57 -6.51 -11.11 3.90
N LYS A 58 -7.29 -12.19 3.80
CA LYS A 58 -8.42 -12.43 4.70
C LYS A 58 -7.89 -12.94 6.04
N CYS A 59 -8.21 -12.24 7.11
CA CYS A 59 -7.85 -12.60 8.48
C CYS A 59 -9.10 -12.81 9.35
N PRO A 60 -9.04 -13.72 10.33
CA PRO A 60 -10.03 -13.76 11.40
C PRO A 60 -10.06 -12.43 12.17
N TYR A 61 -11.21 -12.13 12.76
CA TYR A 61 -11.39 -10.96 13.62
C TYR A 61 -11.98 -11.35 14.98
N SER A 62 -12.36 -10.38 15.81
CA SER A 62 -12.64 -10.58 17.24
C SER A 62 -13.73 -11.61 17.56
N GLU A 63 -14.75 -11.75 16.70
CA GLU A 63 -15.86 -12.68 16.90
C GLU A 63 -15.67 -14.00 16.14
N TYR A 64 -14.49 -14.24 15.57
CA TYR A 64 -14.22 -15.47 14.85
C TYR A 64 -14.23 -16.69 15.79
N LYS A 65 -14.98 -17.72 15.39
CA LYS A 65 -15.03 -19.04 16.01
C LYS A 65 -14.66 -20.06 14.96
N HIS A 66 -13.71 -20.95 15.27
CA HIS A 66 -13.27 -21.97 14.32
C HIS A 66 -14.19 -23.19 14.40
N ASN A 67 -14.09 -23.97 15.48
CA ASN A 67 -14.85 -25.22 15.63
C ASN A 67 -15.79 -25.22 16.83
N SER A 68 -15.52 -24.36 17.82
CA SER A 68 -16.30 -24.29 19.06
C SER A 68 -16.76 -22.87 19.32
N GLY A 69 -17.97 -22.72 19.87
CA GLY A 69 -18.43 -21.43 20.41
C GLY A 69 -17.51 -20.88 21.53
N ASN A 70 -16.74 -21.74 22.18
CA ASN A 70 -15.77 -21.37 23.21
C ASN A 70 -14.41 -20.94 22.66
N ASP A 71 -14.16 -21.10 21.36
CA ASP A 71 -12.95 -20.60 20.73
C ASP A 71 -12.93 -19.08 20.78
N SER A 72 -11.75 -18.47 20.69
CA SER A 72 -11.64 -17.02 20.59
C SER A 72 -10.47 -16.64 19.73
N PHE A 73 -10.59 -15.50 19.06
CA PHE A 73 -9.52 -14.91 18.30
C PHE A 73 -9.15 -13.55 18.88
N GLN A 74 -7.88 -13.39 19.21
CA GLN A 74 -7.31 -12.13 19.65
C GLN A 74 -6.53 -11.53 18.50
N ILE A 75 -6.89 -10.33 18.08
CA ILE A 75 -6.23 -9.68 16.96
C ILE A 75 -4.88 -9.11 17.43
N ASN A 76 -3.87 -9.13 16.56
CA ASN A 76 -2.55 -8.57 16.89
C ASN A 76 -2.63 -7.02 16.98
N GLY A 77 -2.30 -6.46 18.15
CA GLY A 77 -2.41 -5.02 18.43
C GLY A 77 -1.49 -4.12 17.59
N GLY A 78 -0.41 -4.65 17.00
CA GLY A 78 0.43 -3.90 16.07
C GLY A 78 -0.22 -3.63 14.71
N LEU A 79 -1.43 -4.13 14.47
CA LEU A 79 -2.17 -3.98 13.23
C LEU A 79 -3.21 -2.83 13.28
N ASP A 80 -3.48 -2.24 14.45
CA ASP A 80 -4.57 -1.28 14.66
C ASP A 80 -4.42 0.01 13.83
N ASP A 81 -3.17 0.46 13.58
CA ASP A 81 -2.87 1.65 12.77
C ASP A 81 -2.98 1.42 11.25
N SER A 82 -3.04 0.16 10.81
CA SER A 82 -3.04 -0.23 9.38
C SER A 82 -4.43 -0.57 8.84
N TRP A 83 -5.46 -0.57 9.70
CA TRP A 83 -6.78 -1.06 9.33
C TRP A 83 -7.65 -0.03 8.65
N ILE A 84 -8.05 -0.39 7.44
CA ILE A 84 -9.11 0.28 6.71
C ILE A 84 -10.43 -0.23 7.28
N ASN A 85 -11.14 0.61 8.04
CA ASN A 85 -12.38 0.20 8.73
C ASN A 85 -13.43 -0.39 7.78
N GLU A 86 -13.44 0.03 6.51
CA GLU A 86 -14.33 -0.51 5.46
C GLU A 86 -14.06 -1.98 5.11
N LEU A 87 -12.94 -2.55 5.56
CA LEU A 87 -12.59 -3.95 5.38
C LEU A 87 -13.01 -4.83 6.56
N LYS A 88 -13.63 -4.25 7.60
CA LYS A 88 -14.22 -4.97 8.73
C LYS A 88 -15.65 -5.34 8.39
N PHE A 89 -15.98 -6.62 8.54
CA PHE A 89 -17.33 -7.12 8.30
C PHE A 89 -18.25 -6.90 9.50
N GLN A 90 -19.56 -6.81 9.25
CA GLN A 90 -20.56 -6.49 10.27
C GLN A 90 -20.62 -7.55 11.37
N ASN A 91 -20.46 -8.82 10.97
CA ASN A 91 -20.43 -9.95 11.89
C ASN A 91 -19.16 -9.98 12.79
N LYS A 92 -18.16 -9.13 12.51
CA LYS A 92 -16.86 -9.08 13.22
C LYS A 92 -16.12 -10.43 13.30
N ALA A 93 -16.49 -11.40 12.47
CA ALA A 93 -15.78 -12.67 12.35
C ALA A 93 -14.59 -12.55 11.40
N LEU A 94 -14.63 -11.58 10.49
CA LEU A 94 -13.64 -11.40 9.44
C LEU A 94 -13.21 -9.95 9.27
N ILE A 95 -11.98 -9.81 8.79
CA ILE A 95 -11.41 -8.56 8.30
C ILE A 95 -10.49 -8.87 7.11
N TRP A 96 -10.40 -7.94 6.15
CA TRP A 96 -9.31 -7.95 5.18
C TRP A 96 -8.21 -6.99 5.58
N THR A 97 -6.97 -7.44 5.50
CA THR A 97 -5.77 -6.68 5.89
C THR A 97 -4.84 -6.54 4.70
N LEU A 98 -4.04 -5.48 4.68
CA LEU A 98 -3.05 -5.26 3.63
C LEU A 98 -1.77 -6.04 3.93
N SER A 99 -1.23 -6.71 2.92
CA SER A 99 0.08 -7.36 2.96
C SER A 99 0.97 -6.80 1.85
N MET A 100 2.20 -6.44 2.21
CA MET A 100 3.16 -5.83 1.30
C MET A 100 4.29 -6.78 0.97
N ARG A 101 4.65 -6.87 -0.31
CA ARG A 101 5.79 -7.64 -0.78
C ARG A 101 7.10 -7.01 -0.28
N LYS A 102 7.96 -7.84 0.31
CA LYS A 102 9.36 -7.50 0.63
C LYS A 102 10.29 -7.97 -0.48
N SER A 103 11.57 -7.57 -0.43
CA SER A 103 12.61 -7.98 -1.38
C SER A 103 12.77 -9.51 -1.48
N SER A 104 12.43 -10.24 -0.42
CA SER A 104 12.41 -11.71 -0.38
C SER A 104 11.27 -12.35 -1.19
N ASN A 105 10.34 -11.57 -1.74
CA ASN A 105 9.08 -12.04 -2.37
C ASN A 105 8.19 -12.90 -1.45
N GLN A 106 8.45 -12.89 -0.14
CA GLN A 106 7.64 -13.59 0.85
C GLN A 106 7.53 -12.78 2.14
N VAL A 107 6.36 -12.83 2.78
CA VAL A 107 6.10 -12.15 4.04
C VAL A 107 5.26 -13.04 4.96
N LEU A 108 5.71 -13.15 6.22
CA LEU A 108 4.90 -13.66 7.31
C LEU A 108 3.89 -12.60 7.72
N HIS A 109 2.65 -12.79 7.31
CA HIS A 109 1.51 -11.96 7.64
C HIS A 109 0.82 -12.54 8.87
N ASN A 110 0.98 -11.88 10.02
CA ASN A 110 0.36 -12.30 11.27
C ASN A 110 -1.03 -11.65 11.39
N CYS A 111 -2.09 -12.45 11.45
CA CYS A 111 -3.47 -11.98 11.64
C CYS A 111 -3.82 -11.77 13.12
N GLY A 112 -3.12 -12.42 14.04
CA GLY A 112 -3.47 -12.48 15.46
C GLY A 112 -3.23 -13.88 16.02
N THR A 113 -3.90 -14.15 17.13
CA THR A 113 -3.69 -15.34 17.93
C THR A 113 -5.03 -16.01 18.21
N PHE A 114 -5.10 -17.28 17.85
CA PHE A 114 -6.24 -18.16 18.04
C PHE A 114 -6.11 -18.96 19.32
N ARG A 115 -7.18 -19.01 20.11
CA ARG A 115 -7.25 -19.74 21.37
C ARG A 115 -8.40 -20.73 21.33
N THR A 116 -8.07 -21.99 21.60
CA THR A 116 -9.07 -23.05 21.81
C THR A 116 -9.19 -23.35 23.30
N LYS A 117 -10.42 -23.38 23.79
CA LYS A 117 -10.73 -23.79 25.15
C LYS A 117 -11.32 -25.19 25.14
N SER A 118 -10.67 -26.10 25.84
CA SER A 118 -11.14 -27.47 26.00
C SER A 118 -11.45 -27.73 27.47
N VAL A 119 -12.65 -28.24 27.75
CA VAL A 119 -13.09 -28.51 29.12
C VAL A 119 -12.17 -29.58 29.73
N GLY A 120 -11.40 -29.22 30.76
CA GLY A 120 -10.52 -30.13 31.49
C GLY A 120 -9.07 -30.23 30.96
N SER A 121 -8.66 -29.40 29.99
CA SER A 121 -7.26 -29.29 29.56
C SER A 121 -6.81 -27.83 29.52
N SER A 122 -5.48 -27.61 29.44
CA SER A 122 -4.94 -26.26 29.23
C SER A 122 -5.42 -25.67 27.91
N ASP A 123 -5.76 -24.38 27.93
CA ASP A 123 -6.02 -23.59 26.72
C ASP A 123 -4.85 -23.73 25.75
N LYS A 124 -5.14 -23.96 24.46
CA LYS A 124 -4.10 -23.98 23.42
C LYS A 124 -4.16 -22.69 22.64
N GLU A 125 -3.03 -22.03 22.58
CA GLU A 125 -2.83 -20.76 21.88
C GLU A 125 -1.95 -20.96 20.65
N LYS A 126 -2.33 -20.34 19.53
CA LYS A 126 -1.64 -20.43 18.24
C LYS A 126 -1.67 -19.11 17.50
N ASP A 127 -0.52 -18.66 17.03
CA ASP A 127 -0.47 -17.52 16.14
C ASP A 127 -0.98 -17.93 14.75
N TRP A 128 -1.92 -17.13 14.25
CA TRP A 128 -2.51 -17.28 12.94
C TRP A 128 -1.66 -16.52 11.93
N ILE A 129 -0.71 -17.24 11.34
CA ILE A 129 0.30 -16.65 10.46
C ILE A 129 0.14 -17.23 9.05
N TYR A 130 0.01 -16.35 8.07
CA TYR A 130 0.14 -16.72 6.66
C TYR A 130 1.56 -16.43 6.18
N ASN A 131 2.14 -17.35 5.43
CA ASN A 131 3.31 -17.06 4.61
C ASN A 131 2.83 -16.67 3.21
N VAL A 132 2.75 -15.37 2.94
CA VAL A 132 2.32 -14.84 1.65
C VAL A 132 3.51 -14.82 0.70
N ILE A 133 3.42 -15.56 -0.41
CA ILE A 133 4.52 -15.78 -1.36
C ILE A 133 4.11 -15.23 -2.74
N TRP A 134 4.91 -14.32 -3.28
CA TRP A 134 4.70 -13.74 -4.61
C TRP A 134 5.42 -14.58 -5.67
N ASN A 135 4.67 -15.49 -6.30
CA ASN A 135 5.15 -16.33 -7.39
C ASN A 135 4.75 -15.72 -8.73
N VAL A 136 5.49 -14.68 -9.15
CA VAL A 136 5.21 -13.96 -10.39
C VAL A 136 5.54 -14.83 -11.59
N THR A 137 4.51 -15.24 -12.33
CA THR A 137 4.67 -15.80 -13.68
C THR A 137 4.43 -14.72 -14.73
N SER A 138 5.05 -14.85 -15.91
CA SER A 138 5.01 -13.83 -16.98
C SER A 138 3.60 -13.50 -17.47
N GLN A 139 2.62 -14.40 -17.28
CA GLN A 139 1.23 -14.24 -17.71
C GLN A 139 0.35 -13.45 -16.73
N GLN A 140 0.87 -13.08 -15.55
CA GLN A 140 0.08 -12.48 -14.46
C GLN A 140 0.48 -11.04 -14.12
N GLN A 141 0.93 -10.29 -15.13
CA GLN A 141 1.28 -8.88 -14.96
C GLN A 141 0.02 -8.03 -14.76
N THR A 142 -0.11 -7.40 -13.59
CA THR A 142 -1.09 -6.34 -13.39
C THR A 142 -0.65 -5.12 -14.20
N THR A 143 -1.47 -4.66 -15.14
CA THR A 143 -1.16 -3.47 -15.93
C THR A 143 -1.06 -2.24 -15.02
N VAL A 144 0.01 -1.46 -15.20
CA VAL A 144 0.16 -0.15 -14.55
C VAL A 144 -0.29 0.94 -15.52
N SER A 145 -1.34 1.66 -15.16
CA SER A 145 -1.87 2.78 -15.94
C SER A 145 -1.33 4.12 -15.43
N PRO A 146 -1.07 5.11 -16.29
CA PRO A 146 -0.69 6.45 -15.84
C PRO A 146 -1.90 7.18 -15.21
N ALA A 147 -1.66 7.96 -14.17
CA ALA A 147 -2.66 8.82 -13.52
C ALA A 147 -2.16 10.26 -13.40
N HIS A 148 -2.80 11.20 -14.07
CA HIS A 148 -2.42 12.61 -13.96
C HIS A 148 -2.93 13.20 -12.64
N MET A 149 -2.02 13.66 -11.79
CA MET A 149 -2.29 14.05 -10.40
C MET A 149 -2.71 15.52 -10.23
N GLY A 150 -2.84 16.27 -11.32
CA GLY A 150 -3.43 17.62 -11.31
C GLY A 150 -4.97 17.64 -11.20
N PHE A 151 -5.61 16.47 -11.27
CA PHE A 151 -7.07 16.30 -11.18
C PHE A 151 -7.42 15.11 -10.28
N ALA A 152 -8.71 14.92 -10.01
CA ALA A 152 -9.21 13.71 -9.35
C ALA A 152 -8.79 12.44 -10.13
N LEU A 153 -8.55 11.33 -9.42
CA LEU A 153 -8.23 10.07 -10.05
C LEU A 153 -9.42 9.61 -10.90
N SER A 154 -9.24 9.61 -12.21
CA SER A 154 -10.20 9.00 -13.13
C SER A 154 -10.14 7.49 -12.97
N ILE A 155 -11.03 6.95 -12.13
CA ILE A 155 -11.22 5.52 -11.99
C ILE A 155 -11.94 5.02 -13.24
N VAL A 156 -11.17 4.59 -14.23
CA VAL A 156 -11.71 4.01 -15.45
C VAL A 156 -12.40 2.69 -15.09
N GLN A 157 -13.73 2.69 -15.16
CA GLN A 157 -14.59 1.55 -14.79
C GLN A 157 -14.43 0.32 -15.70
N GLN A 158 -13.61 0.38 -16.75
CA GLN A 158 -13.53 -0.69 -17.77
C GLN A 158 -12.71 -1.92 -17.35
N LYS A 159 -11.79 -1.83 -16.36
CA LYS A 159 -10.96 -3.00 -15.96
C LYS A 159 -11.35 -3.65 -14.64
N CYS A 160 -12.10 -2.96 -13.77
CA CYS A 160 -12.72 -3.55 -12.59
C CYS A 160 -14.21 -3.64 -12.90
N GLU A 161 -14.71 -4.81 -13.33
CA GLU A 161 -16.08 -4.99 -13.79
C GLU A 161 -17.12 -4.36 -12.80
N TYR A 162 -17.92 -3.42 -13.32
CA TYR A 162 -19.22 -2.98 -12.81
C TYR A 162 -19.43 -2.74 -11.30
N ALA A 163 -18.51 -2.08 -10.60
CA ALA A 163 -18.82 -1.59 -9.25
C ALA A 163 -18.11 -0.28 -8.88
N SER A 164 -18.46 0.83 -9.54
CA SER A 164 -17.89 2.15 -9.24
C SER A 164 -18.08 2.61 -7.78
N THR A 165 -19.02 2.04 -7.05
CA THR A 165 -19.29 2.35 -5.63
C THR A 165 -18.56 1.46 -4.64
N ASN A 166 -17.99 0.32 -5.07
CA ASN A 166 -17.34 -0.67 -4.20
C ASN A 166 -15.84 -0.78 -4.48
N ILE A 167 -15.17 0.34 -4.80
CA ILE A 167 -13.72 0.35 -5.00
C ILE A 167 -13.05 0.88 -3.74
N LEU A 168 -12.05 0.13 -3.27
CA LEU A 168 -11.10 0.60 -2.29
C LEU A 168 -9.84 1.07 -3.02
N VAL A 169 -9.44 2.31 -2.81
CA VAL A 169 -8.18 2.85 -3.32
C VAL A 169 -7.18 2.90 -2.18
N VAL A 170 -6.05 2.22 -2.37
CA VAL A 170 -4.93 2.20 -1.43
C VAL A 170 -3.72 2.85 -2.07
N SER A 171 -2.93 3.57 -1.29
CA SER A 171 -1.62 4.08 -1.69
C SER A 171 -0.65 4.00 -0.52
N LYS A 172 0.64 4.15 -0.78
CA LYS A 172 1.63 4.26 0.31
C LYS A 172 1.76 5.72 0.71
N ASP A 173 1.76 5.98 2.01
CA ASP A 173 2.22 7.26 2.51
C ASP A 173 3.72 7.45 2.21
N LYS A 174 4.12 8.65 1.79
CA LYS A 174 5.51 8.91 1.36
C LYS A 174 6.51 8.81 2.50
N GLU A 175 6.12 9.28 3.70
CA GLU A 175 7.05 9.44 4.82
C GLU A 175 7.22 8.13 5.58
N SER A 176 6.12 7.42 5.83
CA SER A 176 6.10 6.17 6.60
C SER A 176 6.19 4.91 5.73
N SER A 177 5.95 5.02 4.42
CA SER A 177 5.76 3.87 3.51
C SER A 177 4.63 2.92 3.91
N VAL A 178 3.75 3.35 4.83
CA VAL A 178 2.59 2.56 5.28
C VAL A 178 1.47 2.68 4.25
N PRO A 179 0.80 1.56 3.87
CA PRO A 179 -0.40 1.59 3.06
C PRO A 179 -1.55 2.30 3.78
N ILE A 180 -2.18 3.24 3.09
CA ILE A 180 -3.33 4.01 3.56
C ILE A 180 -4.45 3.99 2.53
N GLN A 181 -5.70 4.06 3.01
CA GLN A 181 -6.83 4.35 2.13
C GLN A 181 -6.73 5.80 1.64
N VAL A 182 -7.02 6.02 0.36
CA VAL A 182 -7.05 7.35 -0.24
C VAL A 182 -8.40 7.64 -0.87
N ASP A 183 -8.86 8.87 -0.73
CA ASP A 183 -10.02 9.37 -1.47
C ASP A 183 -9.58 9.72 -2.90
N PRO A 184 -10.11 9.06 -3.94
CA PRO A 184 -9.75 9.35 -5.33
C PRO A 184 -10.14 10.77 -5.78
N ASN A 185 -11.11 11.40 -5.14
CA ASN A 185 -11.54 12.76 -5.46
C ASN A 185 -10.68 13.83 -4.77
N ASN A 186 -9.99 13.46 -3.67
CA ASN A 186 -9.22 14.40 -2.87
C ASN A 186 -8.00 13.72 -2.23
N ILE A 187 -6.96 13.54 -3.05
CA ILE A 187 -5.71 12.92 -2.60
C ILE A 187 -4.94 13.92 -1.73
N LYS A 188 -4.74 13.58 -0.46
CA LYS A 188 -3.97 14.39 0.47
C LYS A 188 -2.47 14.18 0.25
N LYS A 189 -1.70 15.28 0.14
CA LYS A 189 -0.23 15.30 0.01
C LYS A 189 0.33 14.36 -1.09
N PRO A 190 -0.18 14.47 -2.34
CA PRO A 190 0.29 13.61 -3.43
C PRO A 190 1.81 13.77 -3.65
N TYR A 191 2.44 12.77 -4.25
CA TYR A 191 3.86 12.80 -4.58
C TYR A 191 4.19 12.15 -5.91
N ALA A 192 5.36 12.50 -6.45
CA ALA A 192 5.87 11.96 -7.69
C ALA A 192 5.96 10.42 -7.66
N LYS A 193 5.51 9.77 -8.75
CA LYS A 193 5.53 8.30 -8.92
C LYS A 193 4.73 7.55 -7.85
N GLN A 194 3.79 8.20 -7.17
CA GLN A 194 2.90 7.57 -6.20
C GLN A 194 2.08 6.46 -6.87
N MET A 195 2.08 5.27 -6.26
CA MET A 195 1.33 4.12 -6.76
C MET A 195 -0.04 4.07 -6.09
N PHE A 196 -1.09 3.81 -6.87
CA PHE A 196 -2.47 3.62 -6.41
C PHE A 196 -2.92 2.21 -6.77
N TYR A 197 -3.42 1.49 -5.78
CA TYR A 197 -3.87 0.10 -5.90
C TYR A 197 -5.38 0.09 -5.71
N LEU A 198 -6.10 -0.28 -6.77
CA LEU A 198 -7.55 -0.31 -6.76
C LEU A 198 -8.00 -1.75 -6.53
N PHE A 199 -8.74 -1.96 -5.46
CA PHE A 199 -9.35 -3.23 -5.10
C PHE A 199 -10.86 -3.13 -5.24
N ILE A 200 -11.49 -4.19 -5.76
CA ILE A 200 -12.91 -4.41 -5.53
C ILE A 200 -13.05 -4.77 -4.05
N LYS A 201 -13.88 -4.03 -3.32
CA LYS A 201 -14.13 -4.31 -1.91
C LYS A 201 -14.66 -5.73 -1.77
N PRO A 202 -14.02 -6.57 -0.97
CA PRO A 202 -14.49 -7.93 -0.78
C PRO A 202 -15.80 -7.95 0.01
N ASN A 203 -16.62 -8.97 -0.23
CA ASN A 203 -17.88 -9.23 0.46
C ASN A 203 -17.75 -10.44 1.41
N GLU A 204 -18.76 -10.68 2.27
CA GLU A 204 -18.72 -11.76 3.27
C GLU A 204 -18.71 -13.17 2.66
N GLU A 205 -19.21 -13.30 1.43
CA GLU A 205 -19.33 -14.56 0.69
C GLU A 205 -18.12 -14.84 -0.21
N ASP A 206 -17.15 -13.92 -0.27
CA ASP A 206 -15.89 -14.15 -0.99
C ASP A 206 -15.19 -15.34 -0.37
N THR A 207 -14.94 -16.39 -1.15
CA THR A 207 -14.22 -17.59 -0.69
C THR A 207 -12.71 -17.41 -0.69
N ASP A 208 -12.20 -16.48 -1.51
CA ASP A 208 -10.76 -16.20 -1.62
C ASP A 208 -10.13 -15.85 -0.27
N THR A 209 -8.89 -16.29 -0.08
CA THR A 209 -8.05 -15.91 1.07
C THR A 209 -7.13 -14.73 0.73
N ILE A 210 -6.84 -14.50 -0.56
CA ILE A 210 -6.06 -13.35 -1.07
C ILE A 210 -6.82 -12.67 -2.19
N LYS A 211 -6.88 -11.33 -2.16
CA LYS A 211 -7.34 -10.50 -3.29
C LYS A 211 -6.19 -9.65 -3.81
N LYS A 212 -6.02 -9.65 -5.14
CA LYS A 212 -5.09 -8.78 -5.86
C LYS A 212 -5.80 -7.49 -6.32
N PRO A 213 -5.07 -6.39 -6.52
CA PRO A 213 -5.68 -5.21 -7.12
C PRO A 213 -6.11 -5.50 -8.57
N CYS A 214 -7.25 -4.97 -8.98
CA CYS A 214 -7.74 -5.06 -10.35
C CYS A 214 -7.03 -4.06 -11.28
N ILE A 215 -6.64 -2.90 -10.74
CA ILE A 215 -5.88 -1.87 -11.46
C ILE A 215 -4.78 -1.34 -10.54
N ILE A 216 -3.61 -1.08 -11.13
CA ILE A 216 -2.56 -0.29 -10.50
C ILE A 216 -2.40 0.98 -11.34
N MET A 217 -2.37 2.14 -10.69
CA MET A 217 -2.07 3.40 -11.35
C MET A 217 -0.79 4.02 -10.81
N LYS A 218 -0.01 4.66 -11.68
CA LYS A 218 1.18 5.41 -11.32
C LYS A 218 0.93 6.90 -11.54
N GLY A 219 0.98 7.64 -10.45
CA GLY A 219 0.82 9.09 -10.43
C GLY A 219 1.96 9.80 -11.13
N TYR A 220 1.61 10.70 -12.04
CA TYR A 220 2.52 11.65 -12.68
C TYR A 220 1.89 13.05 -12.68
N HIS A 221 2.70 14.06 -12.93
CA HIS A 221 2.26 15.43 -13.06
C HIS A 221 3.04 16.10 -14.19
N ASN A 222 2.62 17.29 -14.60
CA ASN A 222 3.44 18.17 -15.45
C ASN A 222 4.89 18.28 -14.93
N CYS A 223 5.83 18.48 -15.85
CA CYS A 223 7.22 18.74 -15.53
C CYS A 223 7.35 19.90 -14.53
N PRO A 224 8.12 19.73 -13.44
CA PRO A 224 8.38 20.81 -12.52
C PRO A 224 9.36 21.82 -13.13
N ILE A 225 9.33 23.01 -12.57
CA ILE A 225 10.38 24.02 -12.75
C ILE A 225 11.36 23.87 -11.60
N ILE A 226 12.66 23.81 -11.91
CA ILE A 226 13.72 23.90 -10.92
C ILE A 226 13.76 25.34 -10.40
N ASN A 227 13.49 25.48 -9.11
CA ASN A 227 13.48 26.76 -8.42
C ASN A 227 14.59 26.79 -7.36
N LEU A 228 15.31 27.90 -7.33
CA LEU A 228 16.42 28.14 -6.41
C LEU A 228 15.91 29.12 -5.37
N LEU A 229 15.82 28.66 -4.13
CA LEU A 229 15.25 29.44 -3.03
C LEU A 229 16.16 30.66 -2.77
N ASP A 230 15.55 31.81 -2.52
CA ASP A 230 16.19 33.10 -2.28
C ASP A 230 16.90 33.77 -3.48
N TYR A 231 16.83 33.17 -4.67
CA TYR A 231 17.49 33.71 -5.86
C TYR A 231 16.51 33.96 -7.00
N SER A 232 16.27 35.24 -7.30
CA SER A 232 15.68 35.66 -8.56
C SER A 232 16.78 35.72 -9.63
N GLY A 233 16.78 34.72 -10.53
CA GLY A 233 17.70 34.73 -11.66
C GLY A 233 17.22 35.70 -12.75
N ASN A 234 18.13 36.50 -13.29
CA ASN A 234 17.88 37.18 -14.56
C ASN A 234 18.18 36.17 -15.68
N ALA A 235 17.18 35.85 -16.48
CA ALA A 235 17.37 35.01 -17.66
C ALA A 235 18.34 35.73 -18.61
N ILE A 236 19.50 35.12 -18.88
CA ILE A 236 20.36 35.57 -19.99
C ILE A 236 19.77 35.03 -21.29
N THR A 237 19.30 33.77 -21.26
CA THR A 237 18.56 33.10 -22.34
C THR A 237 17.47 32.21 -21.75
N SER A 238 16.66 31.55 -22.60
CA SER A 238 15.65 30.56 -22.17
C SER A 238 16.24 29.38 -21.38
N GLU A 239 17.53 29.09 -21.57
CA GLU A 239 18.22 27.92 -20.99
C GLU A 239 19.23 28.30 -19.90
N ILE A 240 19.67 29.57 -19.85
CA ILE A 240 20.71 30.03 -18.94
C ILE A 240 20.15 31.15 -18.05
N LYS A 241 20.09 30.87 -16.74
CA LYS A 241 19.78 31.86 -15.71
C LYS A 241 21.06 32.32 -15.03
N LYS A 242 21.28 33.63 -14.97
CA LYS A 242 22.32 34.21 -14.12
C LYS A 242 21.76 34.49 -12.75
N ILE A 243 22.48 34.02 -11.74
CA ILE A 243 22.18 34.32 -10.35
C ILE A 243 23.36 35.12 -9.83
N SER A 244 23.07 36.35 -9.44
CA SER A 244 24.05 37.19 -8.74
C SER A 244 23.91 36.91 -7.26
N ILE A 245 25.02 36.56 -6.63
CA ILE A 245 25.07 36.34 -5.19
C ILE A 245 26.05 37.35 -4.63
N GLU A 246 25.52 38.29 -3.83
CA GLU A 246 26.32 39.32 -3.19
C GLU A 246 27.30 38.71 -2.17
N ASP A 247 28.47 39.33 -2.03
CA ASP A 247 29.50 39.00 -1.03
C ASP A 247 30.13 37.60 -1.06
N LEU A 248 30.12 36.91 -2.21
CA LEU A 248 30.70 35.56 -2.33
C LEU A 248 32.24 35.51 -2.30
N LYS A 249 32.94 36.49 -1.69
CA LYS A 249 34.41 36.76 -1.65
C LYS A 249 35.32 35.52 -1.43
N GLY A 250 35.33 34.57 -2.36
CA GLY A 250 35.90 33.23 -2.18
C GLY A 250 35.15 32.35 -1.17
N GLN A 251 33.95 32.73 -0.72
CA GLN A 251 33.22 31.98 0.29
C GLN A 251 32.36 30.86 -0.32
N ILE A 252 32.26 29.76 0.42
CA ILE A 252 31.41 28.62 0.11
C ILE A 252 29.96 29.01 0.41
N LYS A 253 29.04 28.81 -0.54
CA LYS A 253 27.61 29.05 -0.29
C LYS A 253 26.78 27.82 -0.60
N ASN A 254 25.86 27.51 0.30
CA ASN A 254 24.84 26.50 0.07
C ASN A 254 23.66 27.15 -0.67
N ILE A 255 23.25 26.54 -1.77
CA ILE A 255 22.12 26.97 -2.59
C ILE A 255 21.01 25.94 -2.39
N GLU A 256 19.89 26.39 -1.86
CA GLU A 256 18.70 25.55 -1.73
C GLU A 256 17.94 25.47 -3.06
N VAL A 257 17.48 24.27 -3.38
CA VAL A 257 16.77 23.96 -4.61
C VAL A 257 15.52 23.15 -4.31
N ASN A 258 14.45 23.45 -5.04
CA ASN A 258 13.24 22.65 -5.03
C ASN A 258 12.64 22.54 -6.44
N LEU A 259 11.73 21.57 -6.57
CA LEU A 259 10.96 21.34 -7.79
C LEU A 259 9.53 21.84 -7.57
N ILE A 260 9.10 22.79 -8.40
CA ILE A 260 7.79 23.42 -8.27
C ILE A 260 6.92 23.05 -9.45
N VAL A 261 5.68 22.64 -9.18
CA VAL A 261 4.65 22.43 -10.21
C VAL A 261 3.36 23.11 -9.76
N ASP A 262 2.74 23.88 -10.66
CA ASP A 262 1.54 24.69 -10.39
C ASP A 262 1.66 25.54 -9.10
N GLY A 263 2.85 26.10 -8.86
CA GLY A 263 3.16 26.89 -7.66
C GLY A 263 3.31 26.09 -6.36
N LYS A 264 3.23 24.75 -6.40
CA LYS A 264 3.36 23.85 -5.25
C LYS A 264 4.70 23.12 -5.25
N LYS A 265 5.37 23.08 -4.09
CA LYS A 265 6.66 22.41 -3.89
C LYS A 265 6.54 20.95 -3.40
N ASP A 266 5.38 20.57 -2.88
CA ASP A 266 5.26 19.32 -2.12
C ASP A 266 5.20 18.07 -3.00
N PHE A 267 4.74 18.18 -4.26
CA PHE A 267 4.55 17.00 -5.13
C PHE A 267 5.87 16.31 -5.48
N TYR A 268 6.88 17.08 -5.87
CA TYR A 268 8.20 16.57 -6.23
C TYR A 268 9.19 16.57 -5.04
N ARG A 269 8.68 16.54 -3.80
CA ARG A 269 9.52 16.51 -2.60
C ARG A 269 10.41 15.27 -2.60
N TYR A 270 11.67 15.48 -2.24
CA TYR A 270 12.73 14.46 -2.19
C TYR A 270 13.05 13.80 -3.54
N GLU A 271 12.52 14.30 -4.66
CA GLU A 271 12.96 13.80 -5.96
C GLU A 271 14.37 14.31 -6.29
N GLU A 272 15.09 13.48 -7.02
CA GLU A 272 16.48 13.70 -7.35
C GLU A 272 16.64 14.62 -8.57
N ILE A 273 17.51 15.60 -8.44
CA ILE A 273 17.96 16.52 -9.49
C ILE A 273 19.42 16.17 -9.80
N SER A 274 19.73 16.02 -11.08
CA SER A 274 21.11 15.85 -11.53
C SER A 274 21.79 17.21 -11.57
N LEU A 275 22.92 17.34 -10.88
CA LEU A 275 23.80 18.51 -10.92
C LEU A 275 25.11 18.11 -11.58
N SER A 276 25.50 18.82 -12.62
CA SER A 276 26.83 18.69 -13.24
C SER A 276 27.57 20.02 -13.18
N ARG A 277 28.88 19.99 -12.92
CA ARG A 277 29.71 21.19 -13.05
C ARG A 277 30.02 21.43 -14.52
N MET A 278 30.12 22.70 -14.88
CA MET A 278 30.40 23.13 -16.23
C MET A 278 31.62 24.04 -16.26
N ARG A 279 32.27 24.09 -17.41
CA ARG A 279 33.32 25.06 -17.74
C ARG A 279 32.93 25.80 -19.02
N TYR A 280 33.34 27.05 -19.13
CA TYR A 280 33.13 27.81 -20.36
C TYR A 280 34.32 27.64 -21.30
N MET A 281 34.08 27.06 -22.47
CA MET A 281 35.08 26.86 -23.52
C MET A 281 34.85 27.84 -24.67
N LYS A 282 35.79 27.93 -25.60
CA LYS A 282 35.66 28.79 -26.79
C LYS A 282 34.40 28.49 -27.63
N ASN A 283 33.93 27.24 -27.59
CA ASN A 283 32.76 26.75 -28.32
C ASN A 283 31.47 26.79 -27.48
N GLY A 284 31.50 27.37 -26.28
CA GLY A 284 30.37 27.43 -25.36
C GLY A 284 30.57 26.61 -24.07
N PRO A 285 29.53 26.52 -23.23
CA PRO A 285 29.60 25.81 -21.96
C PRO A 285 29.60 24.29 -22.16
N GLU A 286 30.53 23.61 -21.50
CA GLU A 286 30.71 22.15 -21.57
C GLU A 286 30.61 21.54 -20.16
N VAL A 287 29.96 20.38 -20.05
CA VAL A 287 29.91 19.62 -18.79
C VAL A 287 31.29 19.02 -18.50
N ILE A 288 31.76 19.17 -17.27
CA ILE A 288 32.99 18.52 -16.81
C ILE A 288 32.67 17.04 -16.59
N GLU A 289 33.41 16.15 -17.25
CA GLU A 289 33.28 14.71 -17.08
C GLU A 289 33.41 14.31 -15.60
N ASP A 290 32.66 13.29 -15.20
CA ASP A 290 32.61 12.76 -13.82
C ASP A 290 32.22 13.76 -12.72
N SER A 291 31.68 14.93 -13.08
CA SER A 291 31.20 15.93 -12.11
C SER A 291 29.72 15.81 -11.75
N THR A 292 29.00 14.88 -12.38
CA THR A 292 27.55 14.73 -12.20
C THR A 292 27.23 14.04 -10.88
N ILE A 293 26.47 14.70 -10.03
CA ILE A 293 25.98 14.19 -8.74
C ILE A 293 24.46 14.31 -8.66
N SER A 294 23.85 13.50 -7.79
CA SER A 294 22.42 13.60 -7.46
C SER A 294 22.23 14.45 -6.22
N ILE A 295 21.32 15.41 -6.28
CA ILE A 295 20.93 16.29 -5.17
C ILE A 295 19.42 16.31 -5.00
N THR A 296 18.91 16.60 -3.81
CA THR A 296 17.46 16.62 -3.53
C THR A 296 16.94 17.94 -2.99
N SER A 297 17.78 18.72 -2.30
CA SER A 297 17.35 19.94 -1.60
C SER A 297 18.35 21.09 -1.64
N SER A 298 19.63 20.82 -1.81
CA SER A 298 20.65 21.87 -1.88
C SER A 298 21.95 21.38 -2.52
N PHE A 299 22.79 22.33 -2.89
CA PHE A 299 24.15 22.07 -3.35
C PHE A 299 25.07 23.23 -3.00
N VAL A 300 26.36 22.96 -2.98
CA VAL A 300 27.38 23.92 -2.60
C VAL A 300 28.08 24.47 -3.85
N ILE A 301 28.27 25.79 -3.87
CA ILE A 301 29.07 26.50 -4.89
C ILE A 301 30.25 27.22 -4.24
N ASN A 302 31.34 27.35 -5.00
CA ASN A 302 32.57 28.01 -4.60
C ASN A 302 32.96 29.11 -5.59
N GLY A 303 32.74 30.38 -5.22
CA GLY A 303 33.12 31.51 -6.08
C GLY A 303 32.32 31.56 -7.40
N PHE A 304 33.02 31.41 -8.52
CA PHE A 304 32.44 31.50 -9.86
C PHE A 304 32.20 30.10 -10.47
N ASP A 305 31.28 29.34 -9.87
CA ASP A 305 30.88 28.04 -10.42
C ASP A 305 29.82 28.20 -11.52
N LEU A 306 29.96 27.41 -12.58
CA LEU A 306 28.92 27.18 -13.58
C LEU A 306 28.37 25.78 -13.37
N VAL A 307 27.05 25.66 -13.20
CA VAL A 307 26.40 24.38 -12.93
C VAL A 307 25.21 24.16 -13.87
N LYS A 308 24.99 22.90 -14.24
CA LYS A 308 23.81 22.44 -14.97
C LYS A 308 22.93 21.65 -14.02
N LEU A 309 21.68 22.04 -13.89
CA LEU A 309 20.66 21.29 -13.14
C LEU A 309 19.69 20.65 -14.13
N VAL A 310 19.46 19.36 -13.99
CA VAL A 310 18.55 18.59 -14.85
C VAL A 310 17.62 17.74 -14.00
N TYR A 311 16.33 17.88 -14.25
CA TYR A 311 15.32 16.96 -13.73
C TYR A 311 14.68 16.20 -14.91
N ASN A 312 14.68 14.88 -14.84
CA ASN A 312 14.07 14.04 -15.86
C ASN A 312 12.60 13.83 -15.53
N CYS A 313 11.69 14.33 -16.37
CA CYS A 313 10.26 14.06 -16.25
C CYS A 313 9.89 12.68 -16.80
N TRP A 314 8.90 12.03 -16.18
CA TRP A 314 8.39 10.71 -16.55
C TRP A 314 6.88 10.70 -16.51
#